data_AF-A0A972R321-F1
#
_entry.id   AF-A0A972R321-F1
#
_cell.length_a   1.000
_cell.length_b   1.000
_cell.length_c   1.000
_cell.angle_alpha   90.00
_cell.angle_beta   90.00
_cell.angle_gamma   90.00
#
_symmetry.space_group_name_H-M   'P 1'
#
loop_
_entity.id
_entity.type
_entity.pdbx_description
1 polymer ?
#
loop_
_entity_poly.entity_id
_entity_poly.type
_entity_poly.pdbx_seq_one_letter_code
_entity_poly.pdbx_strand_id
1 'polypeptide(L)'
;MRAVVLTLFTVAFLFAPLYGQDTIPRQLLYELLKKGVPRTEGEQIQGTALWTDAVKAFSGKKRPLTIRDYLGLEYPRSLAASPDGKYVAFTIRRPTADFQGWQTQVHVLRVLDKNAWQVTTSAASCWSPAWSPDGNILTFLSTRERPRGGESTQLFALPFSDGGEAHAMTALENGVEEYAWSPTGSVIVLLTEESMSKEESRRGLKTTARSSRDPKPGKVLYLLDPRTGAASFLAAVDRGVTNLRFSPDGNLIVFQSNHTGEYNDEQKFGLFVMSLDGTLRQLTDAPGPETSPRFSPDGKKVAFITQTVPDIEFAETDLSIIDVDGSGMKNLTGDFDFSVKDFAWTKSGLLLAQVDEGMYTRVYSLDPGSGKMNRMAGDNVVLSDLSVASESGAVFCGVQDRTSLKEIAVLDRSKLTPLTAFSHQLERFRLGDQRVISFRSTDDKFDIEALVLTPPGFSSGKKYPLVLLVHGGPYGHYRDVFMQRYMAPVLAGAGFVCLLPNVRGSSGYTDVFSQSNRYDLGGGDYRDAMAAIDYVAAQGFIDTTRMGVMGGSYGGYLTNWIIPRRTGSRPPCPCTASSVGSRTGATRSSRRSSRCISGTITGSVPLT
;
A
#
# COMPACT_ATOMS: atom_id res chain seq x y z
N MET A 1 -12.02 -52.43 -1.93
CA MET A 1 -11.15 -51.49 -2.68
C MET A 1 -11.94 -50.58 -3.62
N ARG A 2 -12.77 -51.09 -4.56
CA ARG A 2 -13.55 -50.24 -5.48
C ARG A 2 -14.47 -49.21 -4.78
N ALA A 3 -15.14 -49.58 -3.70
CA ALA A 3 -15.98 -48.65 -2.92
C ALA A 3 -15.18 -47.52 -2.24
N VAL A 4 -13.98 -47.82 -1.72
CA VAL A 4 -13.10 -46.83 -1.06
C VAL A 4 -12.56 -45.83 -2.07
N VAL A 5 -12.19 -46.29 -3.27
CA VAL A 5 -11.73 -45.44 -4.36
C VAL A 5 -12.85 -44.53 -4.86
N LEU A 6 -14.08 -45.06 -4.98
CA LEU A 6 -15.25 -44.27 -5.38
C LEU A 6 -15.56 -43.17 -4.35
N THR A 7 -15.55 -43.50 -3.05
CA THR A 7 -15.78 -42.51 -1.97
C THR A 7 -14.70 -41.43 -1.92
N LEU A 8 -13.42 -41.78 -2.11
CA LEU A 8 -12.33 -40.81 -2.18
C LEU A 8 -12.46 -39.88 -3.41
N PHE A 9 -12.88 -40.42 -4.55
CA PHE A 9 -13.16 -39.63 -5.75
C PHE A 9 -14.36 -38.69 -5.55
N THR A 10 -15.47 -39.16 -4.96
CA THR A 10 -16.65 -38.32 -4.71
C THR A 10 -16.35 -37.19 -3.71
N VAL A 11 -15.56 -37.48 -2.68
CA VAL A 11 -15.03 -36.47 -1.75
C VAL A 11 -14.16 -35.47 -2.52
N ALA A 12 -13.14 -35.91 -3.25
CA ALA A 12 -12.29 -35.00 -4.03
C ALA A 12 -13.09 -34.12 -5.02
N PHE A 13 -14.11 -34.67 -5.68
CA PHE A 13 -14.93 -33.96 -6.67
C PHE A 13 -15.89 -32.94 -6.05
N LEU A 14 -16.48 -33.23 -4.88
CA LEU A 14 -17.36 -32.31 -4.15
C LEU A 14 -16.59 -31.20 -3.41
N PHE A 15 -15.33 -31.45 -3.03
CA PHE A 15 -14.52 -30.52 -2.24
C PHE A 15 -13.54 -29.66 -3.06
N ALA A 16 -13.30 -29.97 -4.33
CA ALA A 16 -12.47 -29.17 -5.24
C ALA A 16 -12.84 -27.67 -5.31
N PRO A 17 -14.14 -27.26 -5.25
CA PRO A 17 -14.50 -25.84 -5.24
C PRO A 17 -14.25 -25.11 -3.90
N LEU A 18 -14.12 -25.85 -2.78
CA LEU A 18 -14.08 -25.26 -1.43
C LEU A 18 -12.66 -25.15 -0.84
N TYR A 19 -11.73 -26.02 -1.27
CA TYR A 19 -10.40 -26.13 -0.67
C TYR A 19 -9.23 -26.12 -1.68
N GLY A 20 -9.53 -25.97 -2.99
CA GLY A 20 -8.54 -26.25 -4.04
C GLY A 20 -8.20 -27.74 -4.11
N GLN A 21 -7.60 -28.19 -5.21
CA GLN A 21 -7.43 -29.63 -5.47
C GLN A 21 -6.52 -30.39 -4.48
N ASP A 22 -5.78 -29.70 -3.60
CA ASP A 22 -4.67 -30.31 -2.86
C ASP A 22 -4.82 -30.40 -1.33
N THR A 23 -5.95 -30.00 -0.74
CA THR A 23 -6.08 -30.01 0.73
C THR A 23 -7.40 -30.55 1.26
N ILE A 24 -7.44 -31.86 1.54
CA ILE A 24 -8.40 -32.43 2.49
C ILE A 24 -7.75 -32.36 3.89
N PRO A 25 -8.34 -31.65 4.87
CA PRO A 25 -7.77 -31.57 6.22
C PRO A 25 -7.57 -32.97 6.82
N ARG A 26 -6.36 -33.28 7.35
CA ARG A 26 -6.04 -34.58 7.98
C ARG A 26 -7.06 -35.01 9.03
N GLN A 27 -7.63 -34.05 9.75
CA GLN A 27 -8.63 -34.29 10.78
C GLN A 27 -10.00 -34.66 10.22
N LEU A 28 -10.36 -34.14 9.04
CA LEU A 28 -11.51 -34.61 8.28
C LEU A 28 -11.26 -36.06 7.85
N LEU A 29 -10.11 -36.34 7.21
CA LEU A 29 -9.76 -37.71 6.79
C LEU A 29 -9.79 -38.71 7.97
N TYR A 30 -9.32 -38.31 9.15
CA TYR A 30 -9.35 -39.12 10.37
C TYR A 30 -10.78 -39.41 10.88
N GLU A 31 -11.66 -38.40 10.89
CA GLU A 31 -13.06 -38.57 11.26
C GLU A 31 -13.85 -39.41 10.23
N LEU A 32 -13.52 -39.27 8.94
CA LEU A 32 -14.09 -40.08 7.86
C LEU A 32 -13.69 -41.56 7.99
N LEU A 33 -12.45 -41.84 8.44
CA LEU A 33 -11.97 -43.19 8.70
C LEU A 33 -12.58 -43.82 9.97
N LYS A 34 -12.84 -43.01 11.00
CA LYS A 34 -13.48 -43.46 12.26
C LYS A 34 -14.93 -43.89 12.09
N LYS A 35 -15.69 -43.23 11.21
CA LYS A 35 -17.14 -43.45 11.05
C LYS A 35 -17.50 -44.64 10.15
N GLY A 36 -16.51 -45.30 9.55
CA GLY A 36 -16.69 -46.50 8.73
C GLY A 36 -17.18 -46.20 7.31
N VAL A 37 -16.60 -46.88 6.32
CA VAL A 37 -17.08 -46.85 4.94
C VAL A 37 -18.28 -47.81 4.83
N PRO A 38 -19.48 -47.34 4.41
CA PRO A 38 -20.66 -48.19 4.30
C PRO A 38 -20.42 -49.35 3.32
N ARG A 39 -20.92 -50.54 3.66
CA ARG A 39 -20.62 -51.78 2.93
C ARG A 39 -21.74 -52.21 1.97
N THR A 40 -22.89 -51.56 2.02
CA THR A 40 -24.10 -51.90 1.23
C THR A 40 -24.84 -50.65 0.73
N GLU A 41 -25.65 -50.77 -0.34
CA GLU A 41 -26.35 -49.65 -1.00
C GLU A 41 -27.32 -48.87 -0.07
N GLY A 42 -27.99 -49.54 0.88
CA GLY A 42 -28.89 -48.88 1.84
C GLY A 42 -28.16 -48.06 2.92
N GLU A 43 -26.99 -48.54 3.37
CA GLU A 43 -26.11 -47.77 4.28
C GLU A 43 -25.45 -46.60 3.55
N GLN A 44 -25.30 -46.67 2.22
CA GLN A 44 -24.69 -45.62 1.42
C GLN A 44 -25.49 -44.32 1.47
N ILE A 45 -26.83 -44.39 1.44
CA ILE A 45 -27.73 -43.22 1.48
C ILE A 45 -27.73 -42.57 2.87
N GLN A 46 -27.85 -43.36 3.94
CA GLN A 46 -27.77 -42.86 5.32
C GLN A 46 -26.38 -42.34 5.67
N GLY A 47 -25.33 -42.99 5.16
CA GLY A 47 -23.95 -42.52 5.18
C GLY A 47 -23.86 -41.15 4.50
N THR A 48 -24.26 -41.01 3.24
CA THR A 48 -24.19 -39.71 2.56
C THR A 48 -24.90 -38.57 3.31
N ALA A 49 -26.05 -38.80 3.94
CA ALA A 49 -26.75 -37.79 4.74
C ALA A 49 -25.95 -37.39 6.00
N LEU A 50 -25.49 -38.36 6.79
CA LEU A 50 -24.66 -38.13 7.99
C LEU A 50 -23.33 -37.43 7.66
N TRP A 51 -22.78 -37.69 6.48
CA TRP A 51 -21.54 -37.07 6.01
C TRP A 51 -21.80 -35.64 5.55
N THR A 52 -22.94 -35.37 4.92
CA THR A 52 -23.36 -34.02 4.53
C THR A 52 -23.62 -33.13 5.75
N ASP A 53 -24.23 -33.68 6.81
CA ASP A 53 -24.50 -32.94 8.05
C ASP A 53 -23.24 -32.72 8.89
N ALA A 54 -22.34 -33.69 8.97
CA ALA A 54 -21.04 -33.52 9.63
C ALA A 54 -20.17 -32.48 8.92
N VAL A 55 -20.21 -32.44 7.58
CA VAL A 55 -19.52 -31.45 6.75
C VAL A 55 -20.16 -30.06 6.91
N LYS A 56 -21.49 -29.94 6.93
CA LYS A 56 -22.19 -28.68 7.24
C LYS A 56 -21.88 -28.17 8.66
N ALA A 57 -21.77 -29.08 9.63
CA ALA A 57 -21.39 -28.75 11.01
C ALA A 57 -19.90 -28.33 11.13
N PHE A 58 -19.03 -28.80 10.23
CA PHE A 58 -17.62 -28.39 10.15
C PHE A 58 -17.43 -27.10 9.34
N SER A 59 -18.20 -26.90 8.27
CA SER A 59 -18.12 -25.73 7.38
C SER A 59 -18.69 -24.45 8.01
N GLY A 60 -19.49 -24.57 9.07
CA GLY A 60 -20.06 -23.42 9.79
C GLY A 60 -19.18 -22.83 10.90
N LYS A 61 -18.06 -23.47 11.28
CA LYS A 61 -17.21 -22.97 12.37
C LYS A 61 -16.09 -22.08 11.82
N LYS A 62 -16.29 -20.77 11.92
CA LYS A 62 -15.24 -19.77 11.66
C LYS A 62 -13.99 -20.08 12.51
N ARG A 63 -12.80 -20.00 11.90
CA ARG A 63 -11.50 -20.27 12.57
C ARG A 63 -10.62 -19.01 12.66
N PRO A 64 -9.62 -18.92 13.55
CA PRO A 64 -8.66 -17.82 13.54
C PRO A 64 -7.90 -17.70 12.20
N LEU A 65 -7.45 -16.48 11.89
CA LEU A 65 -6.62 -16.17 10.74
C LEU A 65 -5.19 -16.68 10.97
N THR A 66 -4.61 -17.40 9.99
CA THR A 66 -3.21 -17.83 10.03
C THR A 66 -2.30 -16.88 9.25
N ILE A 67 -0.98 -17.04 9.39
CA ILE A 67 0.03 -16.31 8.60
C ILE A 67 -0.21 -16.52 7.09
N ARG A 68 -0.47 -17.76 6.67
CA ARG A 68 -0.68 -18.09 5.26
C ARG A 68 -1.96 -17.43 4.73
N ASP A 69 -3.04 -17.43 5.51
CA ASP A 69 -4.27 -16.72 5.12
C ASP A 69 -4.02 -15.22 4.98
N TYR A 70 -3.34 -14.62 5.97
CA TYR A 70 -2.99 -13.20 5.97
C TYR A 70 -2.20 -12.80 4.72
N LEU A 71 -1.16 -13.55 4.37
CA LEU A 71 -0.33 -13.29 3.19
C LEU A 71 -1.12 -13.48 1.88
N GLY A 72 -2.14 -14.34 1.90
CA GLY A 72 -3.00 -14.64 0.75
C GLY A 72 -4.22 -13.75 0.60
N LEU A 73 -4.43 -12.73 1.45
CA LEU A 73 -5.56 -11.81 1.30
C LEU A 73 -5.40 -10.94 0.05
N GLU A 74 -6.42 -10.95 -0.79
CA GLU A 74 -6.44 -10.20 -2.04
C GLU A 74 -7.26 -8.91 -1.90
N TYR A 75 -6.75 -7.81 -2.43
CA TYR A 75 -7.43 -6.51 -2.43
C TYR A 75 -6.79 -5.59 -3.48
N PRO A 76 -7.53 -4.59 -4.01
CA PRO A 76 -7.04 -3.69 -5.04
C PRO A 76 -6.00 -2.74 -4.46
N ARG A 77 -4.95 -2.44 -5.24
CA ARG A 77 -3.92 -1.46 -4.90
C ARG A 77 -4.07 -0.21 -5.75
N SER A 78 -3.37 -0.14 -6.89
CA SER A 78 -3.48 0.99 -7.82
C SER A 78 -4.84 1.00 -8.51
N LEU A 79 -5.38 2.18 -8.84
CA LEU A 79 -6.63 2.37 -9.58
C LEU A 79 -6.40 3.26 -10.81
N ALA A 80 -6.97 2.88 -11.95
CA ALA A 80 -6.99 3.67 -13.17
C ALA A 80 -8.37 3.55 -13.83
N ALA A 81 -9.19 4.60 -13.73
CA ALA A 81 -10.48 4.68 -14.42
C ALA A 81 -10.29 4.77 -15.95
N SER A 82 -11.12 4.09 -16.72
CA SER A 82 -11.22 4.32 -18.17
C SER A 82 -11.75 5.73 -18.43
N PRO A 83 -11.43 6.35 -19.57
CA PRO A 83 -11.90 7.69 -19.92
C PRO A 83 -13.41 7.85 -19.76
N ASP A 84 -14.18 6.89 -20.28
CA ASP A 84 -15.65 6.84 -20.21
C ASP A 84 -16.20 6.46 -18.82
N GLY A 85 -15.36 6.02 -17.88
CA GLY A 85 -15.73 5.57 -16.54
C GLY A 85 -16.51 4.25 -16.49
N LYS A 86 -16.60 3.50 -17.60
CA LYS A 86 -17.26 2.18 -17.59
C LYS A 86 -16.41 1.08 -16.97
N TYR A 87 -15.09 1.30 -16.90
CA TYR A 87 -14.13 0.35 -16.37
C TYR A 87 -13.17 1.00 -15.38
N VAL A 88 -12.67 0.21 -14.44
CA VAL A 88 -11.55 0.59 -13.56
C VAL A 88 -10.51 -0.53 -13.62
N ALA A 89 -9.33 -0.22 -14.12
CA ALA A 89 -8.19 -1.12 -14.06
C ALA A 89 -7.51 -1.00 -12.70
N PHE A 90 -7.08 -2.12 -12.14
CA PHE A 90 -6.43 -2.16 -10.84
C PHE A 90 -5.46 -3.33 -10.73
N THR A 91 -4.63 -3.34 -9.69
CA THR A 91 -3.68 -4.42 -9.43
C THR A 91 -4.06 -5.22 -8.19
N ILE A 92 -3.87 -6.54 -8.27
CA ILE A 92 -3.90 -7.46 -7.12
C ILE A 92 -2.52 -8.09 -7.00
N ARG A 93 -1.98 -8.10 -5.78
CA ARG A 93 -0.71 -8.75 -5.45
C ARG A 93 -0.97 -10.00 -4.63
N ARG A 94 -0.42 -11.13 -5.07
CA ARG A 94 -0.54 -12.45 -4.43
C ARG A 94 0.84 -13.04 -4.13
N PRO A 95 0.99 -13.86 -3.08
CA PRO A 95 2.19 -14.65 -2.93
C PRO A 95 2.28 -15.69 -4.07
N THR A 96 3.49 -16.05 -4.47
CA THR A 96 3.70 -17.19 -5.39
C THR A 96 3.24 -18.49 -4.73
N ALA A 97 2.96 -19.54 -5.51
CA ALA A 97 2.44 -20.81 -4.99
C ALA A 97 3.34 -21.46 -3.92
N ASP A 98 4.66 -21.26 -4.02
CA ASP A 98 5.69 -21.69 -3.06
C ASP A 98 5.90 -20.72 -1.89
N PHE A 99 5.21 -19.57 -1.87
CA PHE A 99 5.35 -18.48 -0.91
C PHE A 99 6.78 -17.90 -0.81
N GLN A 100 7.61 -18.06 -1.85
CA GLN A 100 8.97 -17.51 -1.89
C GLN A 100 9.05 -16.11 -2.53
N GLY A 101 7.98 -15.67 -3.18
CA GLY A 101 7.93 -14.40 -3.87
C GLY A 101 6.52 -13.82 -3.92
N TRP A 102 6.39 -12.76 -4.72
CA TRP A 102 5.12 -12.09 -4.95
C TRP A 102 4.91 -11.87 -6.43
N GLN A 103 3.65 -11.95 -6.83
CA GLN A 103 3.21 -11.69 -8.19
C GLN A 103 2.08 -10.67 -8.16
N THR A 104 2.21 -9.63 -8.98
CA THR A 104 1.15 -8.63 -9.18
C THR A 104 0.54 -8.80 -10.56
N GLN A 105 -0.79 -8.83 -10.65
CA GLN A 105 -1.52 -8.92 -11.92
C GLN A 105 -2.53 -7.78 -12.06
N VAL A 106 -2.75 -7.35 -13.29
CA VAL A 106 -3.76 -6.36 -13.64
C VAL A 106 -5.12 -7.05 -13.76
N HIS A 107 -6.12 -6.42 -13.16
CA HIS A 107 -7.52 -6.78 -13.22
C HIS A 107 -8.32 -5.59 -13.73
N VAL A 108 -9.49 -5.85 -14.30
CA VAL A 108 -10.43 -4.82 -14.74
C VAL A 108 -11.77 -5.08 -14.09
N LEU A 109 -12.34 -4.04 -13.49
CA LEU A 109 -13.70 -3.97 -12.98
C LEU A 109 -14.57 -3.30 -14.03
N ARG A 110 -15.66 -3.93 -14.43
CA ARG A 110 -16.76 -3.29 -15.16
C ARG A 110 -17.74 -2.69 -14.16
N VAL A 111 -17.98 -1.39 -14.27
CA VAL A 111 -18.75 -0.61 -13.27
C VAL A 111 -20.23 -0.97 -13.32
N LEU A 112 -20.78 -1.19 -14.51
CA LEU A 112 -22.22 -1.40 -14.73
C LEU A 112 -22.79 -2.57 -13.92
N ASP A 113 -22.10 -3.71 -13.90
CA ASP A 113 -22.54 -4.95 -13.28
C ASP A 113 -21.65 -5.40 -12.12
N LYS A 114 -20.67 -4.57 -11.73
CA LYS A 114 -19.74 -4.83 -10.64
C LYS A 114 -18.92 -6.11 -10.82
N ASN A 115 -18.70 -6.51 -12.07
CA ASN A 115 -17.93 -7.71 -12.38
C ASN A 115 -16.44 -7.36 -12.56
N ALA A 116 -15.55 -8.08 -11.88
CA ALA A 116 -14.11 -7.91 -12.01
C ALA A 116 -13.44 -9.20 -12.47
N TRP A 117 -12.47 -9.08 -13.38
CA TRP A 117 -11.70 -10.23 -13.88
C TRP A 117 -10.23 -9.87 -14.09
N GLN A 118 -9.38 -10.88 -14.04
CA GLN A 118 -7.95 -10.74 -14.32
C GLN A 118 -7.73 -10.62 -15.83
N VAL A 119 -6.91 -9.67 -16.26
CA VAL A 119 -6.60 -9.45 -17.69
C VAL A 119 -5.16 -9.81 -18.06
N THR A 120 -4.26 -9.97 -17.08
CA THR A 120 -2.89 -10.44 -17.31
C THR A 120 -2.63 -11.77 -16.61
N THR A 121 -1.95 -12.71 -17.27
CA THR A 121 -1.74 -14.08 -16.74
C THR A 121 -0.27 -14.52 -16.72
N SER A 122 0.67 -13.65 -17.10
CA SER A 122 2.09 -13.98 -17.16
C SER A 122 2.68 -14.30 -15.78
N ALA A 123 3.71 -15.14 -15.71
CA ALA A 123 4.43 -15.40 -14.46
C ALA A 123 5.07 -14.12 -13.86
N ALA A 124 5.49 -13.17 -14.70
CA ALA A 124 6.03 -11.88 -14.26
C ALA A 124 4.95 -10.95 -13.69
N SER A 125 5.37 -10.04 -12.81
CA SER A 125 4.51 -9.01 -12.25
C SER A 125 4.16 -7.94 -13.29
N CYS A 126 2.98 -7.35 -13.10
CA CYS A 126 2.43 -6.28 -13.93
C CYS A 126 1.93 -5.15 -13.02
N TRP A 127 2.29 -3.90 -13.32
CA TRP A 127 1.94 -2.75 -12.47
C TRP A 127 1.76 -1.47 -13.30
N SER A 128 1.35 -0.38 -12.64
CA SER A 128 1.06 0.92 -13.26
C SER A 128 0.12 0.83 -14.48
N PRO A 129 -1.10 0.25 -14.32
CA PRO A 129 -2.06 0.22 -15.40
C PRO A 129 -2.51 1.64 -15.79
N ALA A 130 -2.65 1.93 -17.08
CA ALA A 130 -3.22 3.17 -17.60
C ALA A 130 -4.00 2.89 -18.89
N TRP A 131 -5.06 3.65 -19.12
CA TRP A 131 -5.86 3.55 -20.34
C TRP A 131 -5.35 4.52 -21.40
N SER A 132 -5.38 4.10 -22.66
CA SER A 132 -5.33 5.05 -23.77
C SER A 132 -6.50 6.03 -23.68
N PRO A 133 -6.37 7.26 -24.22
CA PRO A 133 -7.44 8.27 -24.10
C PRO A 133 -8.76 7.91 -24.76
N ASP A 134 -8.73 6.99 -25.73
CA ASP A 134 -9.92 6.42 -26.37
C ASP A 134 -10.48 5.19 -25.64
N GLY A 135 -9.82 4.72 -24.58
CA GLY A 135 -10.20 3.56 -23.78
C GLY A 135 -9.97 2.19 -24.44
N ASN A 136 -9.40 2.14 -25.65
CA ASN A 136 -9.27 0.89 -26.42
C ASN A 136 -8.06 0.04 -26.03
N ILE A 137 -7.04 0.65 -25.41
CA ILE A 137 -5.80 -0.01 -25.03
C ILE A 137 -5.57 0.16 -23.53
N LEU A 138 -5.32 -0.94 -22.85
CA LEU A 138 -4.85 -0.94 -21.46
C LEU A 138 -3.36 -1.21 -21.44
N THR A 139 -2.57 -0.22 -21.02
CA THR A 139 -1.11 -0.35 -20.88
C THR A 139 -0.71 -0.64 -19.45
N PHE A 140 0.46 -1.25 -19.26
CA PHE A 140 1.07 -1.50 -17.94
C PHE A 140 2.57 -1.78 -18.09
N LEU A 141 3.31 -1.67 -16.99
CA LEU A 141 4.72 -2.03 -16.91
C LEU A 141 4.89 -3.49 -16.47
N SER A 142 5.86 -4.20 -17.06
CA SER A 142 6.17 -5.58 -16.72
C SER A 142 7.60 -5.97 -17.13
N THR A 143 8.16 -6.99 -16.47
CA THR A 143 9.40 -7.69 -16.86
C THR A 143 9.12 -9.01 -17.59
N ARG A 144 7.90 -9.23 -18.09
CA ARG A 144 7.53 -10.46 -18.81
C ARG A 144 8.40 -10.68 -20.05
N GLU A 145 8.51 -11.95 -20.45
CA GLU A 145 9.31 -12.37 -21.59
C GLU A 145 8.93 -11.64 -22.89
N ARG A 146 9.95 -11.40 -23.71
CA ARG A 146 9.84 -10.72 -25.01
C ARG A 146 10.57 -11.55 -26.07
N PRO A 147 10.15 -11.48 -27.35
CA PRO A 147 10.81 -12.21 -28.44
C PRO A 147 12.32 -11.96 -28.58
N ARG A 148 12.84 -10.83 -28.10
CA ARG A 148 14.27 -10.46 -28.17
C ARG A 148 15.05 -10.59 -26.85
N GLY A 149 14.44 -11.14 -25.80
CA GLY A 149 15.08 -11.35 -24.48
C GLY A 149 15.40 -10.06 -23.70
N GLY A 150 15.64 -10.19 -22.39
CA GLY A 150 16.05 -9.10 -21.49
C GLY A 150 15.16 -8.94 -20.26
N GLU A 151 15.76 -8.76 -19.07
CA GLU A 151 15.07 -8.67 -17.76
C GLU A 151 14.58 -7.26 -17.40
N SER A 152 14.82 -6.25 -18.27
CA SER A 152 14.41 -4.87 -18.01
C SER A 152 12.89 -4.68 -18.11
N THR A 153 12.35 -3.82 -17.25
CA THR A 153 10.93 -3.40 -17.29
C THR A 153 10.60 -2.75 -18.62
N GLN A 154 9.47 -3.09 -19.22
CA GLN A 154 8.99 -2.46 -20.46
C GLN A 154 7.53 -2.07 -20.35
N LEU A 155 7.10 -1.22 -21.27
CA LEU A 155 5.70 -0.91 -21.49
C LEU A 155 5.05 -2.01 -22.35
N PHE A 156 3.94 -2.54 -21.87
CA PHE A 156 3.09 -3.51 -22.57
C PHE A 156 1.73 -2.90 -22.84
N ALA A 157 1.12 -3.27 -23.97
CA ALA A 157 -0.25 -2.93 -24.34
C ALA A 157 -1.11 -4.19 -24.42
N LEU A 158 -2.32 -4.10 -23.87
CA LEU A 158 -3.41 -5.04 -24.05
C LEU A 158 -4.49 -4.36 -24.92
N PRO A 159 -4.79 -4.87 -26.13
CA PRO A 159 -5.95 -4.43 -26.90
C PRO A 159 -7.23 -4.82 -26.15
N PHE A 160 -7.85 -3.86 -25.47
CA PHE A 160 -8.95 -4.15 -24.55
C PHE A 160 -10.28 -4.31 -25.30
N SER A 161 -10.56 -3.44 -26.28
CA SER A 161 -11.80 -3.47 -27.05
C SER A 161 -11.88 -4.62 -28.05
N ASP A 162 -10.77 -4.91 -28.73
CA ASP A 162 -10.70 -5.96 -29.76
C ASP A 162 -10.43 -7.36 -29.17
N GLY A 163 -9.98 -7.41 -27.91
CA GLY A 163 -9.44 -8.61 -27.29
C GLY A 163 -8.07 -8.99 -27.86
N GLY A 164 -7.41 -9.95 -27.19
CA GLY A 164 -6.09 -10.44 -27.58
C GLY A 164 -5.11 -10.49 -26.42
N GLU A 165 -3.89 -10.94 -26.70
CA GLU A 165 -2.83 -11.00 -25.71
C GLU A 165 -2.06 -9.69 -25.63
N ALA A 166 -1.52 -9.40 -24.44
CA ALA A 166 -0.70 -8.23 -24.24
C ALA A 166 0.69 -8.41 -24.89
N HIS A 167 1.15 -7.39 -25.59
CA HIS A 167 2.40 -7.36 -26.33
C HIS A 167 3.29 -6.21 -25.86
N ALA A 168 4.60 -6.38 -25.99
CA ALA A 168 5.55 -5.31 -25.64
C ALA A 168 5.43 -4.17 -26.66
N MET A 169 5.20 -2.95 -26.17
CA MET A 169 5.27 -1.74 -26.99
C MET A 169 6.71 -1.23 -27.10
N THR A 170 7.55 -1.56 -26.12
CA THR A 170 8.93 -1.07 -26.04
C THR A 170 9.94 -2.21 -25.96
N ALA A 171 11.15 -1.93 -26.46
CA ALA A 171 12.32 -2.77 -26.29
C ALA A 171 13.56 -1.92 -25.96
N LEU A 172 13.41 -0.98 -25.01
CA LEU A 172 14.50 -0.09 -24.60
C LEU A 172 15.55 -0.85 -23.78
N GLU A 173 16.82 -0.52 -23.98
CA GLU A 173 17.96 -1.17 -23.31
C GLU A 173 17.82 -1.15 -21.78
N ASN A 174 17.64 0.04 -21.21
CA ASN A 174 17.50 0.23 -19.75
C ASN A 174 16.05 0.11 -19.25
N GLY A 175 15.11 -0.18 -20.15
CA GLY A 175 13.71 -0.33 -19.80
C GLY A 175 12.94 0.98 -19.63
N VAL A 176 11.81 0.89 -18.95
CA VAL A 176 10.88 1.99 -18.69
C VAL A 176 10.60 2.04 -17.20
N GLU A 177 10.83 3.19 -16.57
CA GLU A 177 10.52 3.45 -15.16
C GLU A 177 9.09 3.97 -14.97
N GLU A 178 8.71 4.96 -15.77
CA GLU A 178 7.43 5.64 -15.73
C GLU A 178 6.99 5.98 -17.15
N TYR A 179 5.68 6.10 -17.37
CA TYR A 179 5.12 6.53 -18.64
C TYR A 179 3.81 7.30 -18.44
N ALA A 180 3.45 8.13 -19.42
CA ALA A 180 2.14 8.77 -19.48
C ALA A 180 1.65 8.91 -20.92
N TRP A 181 0.36 8.70 -21.14
CA TRP A 181 -0.30 8.95 -22.43
C TRP A 181 -0.50 10.45 -22.66
N SER A 182 -0.29 10.93 -23.89
CA SER A 182 -0.81 12.24 -24.29
C SER A 182 -2.34 12.21 -24.31
N PRO A 183 -3.05 13.33 -24.08
CA PRO A 183 -4.51 13.36 -24.08
C PRO A 183 -5.13 12.99 -25.44
N THR A 184 -4.38 13.21 -26.52
CA THR A 184 -4.75 12.85 -27.89
C THR A 184 -4.51 11.37 -28.22
N GLY A 185 -3.72 10.67 -27.42
CA GLY A 185 -3.30 9.29 -27.68
C GLY A 185 -2.27 9.15 -28.80
N SER A 186 -1.76 10.26 -29.33
CA SER A 186 -0.80 10.24 -30.44
C SER A 186 0.61 9.87 -30.02
N VAL A 187 0.97 10.10 -28.75
CA VAL A 187 2.29 9.76 -28.20
C VAL A 187 2.18 9.31 -26.74
N ILE A 188 3.17 8.56 -26.28
CA ILE A 188 3.39 8.23 -24.87
C ILE A 188 4.76 8.79 -24.48
N VAL A 189 4.85 9.57 -23.40
CA VAL A 189 6.16 9.93 -22.83
C VAL A 189 6.65 8.77 -21.96
N LEU A 190 7.92 8.39 -22.12
CA LEU A 190 8.59 7.34 -21.35
C LEU A 190 9.76 7.94 -20.58
N LEU A 191 9.93 7.54 -19.32
CA LEU A 191 11.12 7.79 -18.52
C LEU A 191 11.98 6.52 -18.47
N THR A 192 13.27 6.66 -18.71
CA THR A 192 14.25 5.57 -18.64
C THR A 192 15.53 6.05 -17.95
N GLU A 193 16.27 5.12 -17.33
CA GLU A 193 17.67 5.38 -16.98
C GLU A 193 18.49 5.62 -18.25
N GLU A 194 19.49 6.49 -18.15
CA GLU A 194 20.48 6.74 -19.20
C GLU A 194 21.45 5.56 -19.32
N SER A 195 21.81 5.19 -20.56
CA SER A 195 22.80 4.12 -20.79
C SER A 195 24.20 4.59 -20.41
N MET A 196 24.82 3.94 -19.43
CA MET A 196 26.22 4.16 -19.08
C MET A 196 27.15 3.50 -20.11
N SER A 197 28.31 4.08 -20.38
CA SER A 197 29.30 3.41 -21.24
C SER A 197 29.82 2.11 -20.61
N LYS A 198 30.35 1.20 -21.44
CA LYS A 198 30.97 -0.05 -20.98
C LYS A 198 32.19 0.18 -20.08
N GLU A 199 32.92 1.29 -20.24
CA GLU A 199 34.04 1.65 -19.37
C GLU A 199 33.58 2.15 -18.00
N GLU A 200 32.54 2.98 -17.94
CA GLU A 200 31.96 3.45 -16.68
C GLU A 200 31.30 2.29 -15.91
N SER A 201 30.62 1.39 -16.62
CA SER A 201 30.08 0.16 -16.07
C SER A 201 31.17 -0.74 -15.45
N ARG A 202 32.32 -0.88 -16.12
CA ARG A 202 33.48 -1.66 -15.62
C ARG A 202 34.18 -1.00 -14.42
N ARG A 203 34.17 0.33 -14.32
CA ARG A 203 34.66 1.06 -13.14
C ARG A 203 33.76 0.82 -11.92
N GLY A 204 32.43 0.82 -12.11
CA GLY A 204 31.46 0.56 -11.03
C GLY A 204 31.43 -0.89 -10.52
N LEU A 205 31.87 -1.87 -11.33
CA LEU A 205 31.91 -3.29 -10.94
C LEU A 205 33.13 -3.70 -10.09
N LYS A 206 34.18 -2.87 -10.01
CA LYS A 206 35.39 -3.18 -9.20
C LYS A 206 35.24 -2.87 -7.71
N THR A 207 34.20 -2.17 -7.30
CA THR A 207 33.88 -1.89 -5.90
C THR A 207 32.75 -2.82 -5.47
N THR A 208 33.05 -3.86 -4.70
CA THR A 208 32.06 -4.80 -4.11
C THR A 208 31.16 -4.17 -3.05
N ALA A 209 31.21 -2.85 -2.90
CA ALA A 209 30.24 -2.01 -2.24
C ALA A 209 30.01 -0.79 -3.14
N ARG A 210 28.88 -0.73 -3.86
CA ARG A 210 28.41 0.52 -4.45
C ARG A 210 28.27 1.51 -3.30
N SER A 211 29.18 2.47 -3.21
CA SER A 211 29.08 3.51 -2.19
C SER A 211 27.99 4.50 -2.64
N SER A 212 27.35 5.21 -1.72
CA SER A 212 26.45 6.34 -2.07
C SER A 212 27.17 7.48 -2.81
N ARG A 213 28.45 7.33 -3.17
CA ARG A 213 29.28 8.30 -3.88
C ARG A 213 29.61 7.89 -5.32
N ASP A 214 29.15 6.73 -5.78
CA ASP A 214 29.37 6.31 -7.18
C ASP A 214 28.44 7.13 -8.10
N PRO A 215 28.89 7.61 -9.27
CA PRO A 215 28.02 8.31 -10.22
C PRO A 215 26.89 7.37 -10.66
N LYS A 216 25.64 7.74 -10.36
CA LYS A 216 24.47 7.04 -10.89
C LYS A 216 24.22 7.46 -12.37
N PRO A 217 23.56 6.68 -13.21
CA PRO A 217 23.17 7.17 -14.54
C PRO A 217 22.21 8.37 -14.45
N GLY A 218 22.22 9.28 -15.42
CA GLY A 218 21.15 10.27 -15.61
C GLY A 218 19.82 9.60 -15.98
N LYS A 219 18.82 10.40 -16.34
CA LYS A 219 17.56 9.89 -16.92
C LYS A 219 17.33 10.47 -18.30
N VAL A 220 16.49 9.80 -19.08
CA VAL A 220 16.15 10.21 -20.44
C VAL A 220 14.65 10.09 -20.64
N LEU A 221 14.09 11.08 -21.34
CA LEU A 221 12.72 11.06 -21.83
C LEU A 221 12.69 10.63 -23.30
N TYR A 222 11.76 9.75 -23.63
CA TYR A 222 11.42 9.38 -25.00
C TYR A 222 9.95 9.69 -25.30
N LEU A 223 9.65 10.02 -26.56
CA LEU A 223 8.31 10.01 -27.11
C LEU A 223 8.12 8.74 -27.93
N LEU A 224 7.15 7.92 -27.54
CA LEU A 224 6.77 6.68 -28.21
C LEU A 224 5.53 6.92 -29.07
N ASP A 225 5.57 6.58 -30.36
CA ASP A 225 4.37 6.44 -31.18
C ASP A 225 3.70 5.09 -30.87
N PRO A 226 2.51 5.08 -30.25
CA PRO A 226 1.85 3.85 -29.82
C PRO A 226 1.39 2.95 -30.97
N ARG A 227 1.27 3.49 -32.20
CA ARG A 227 0.84 2.72 -33.39
C ARG A 227 1.99 1.94 -34.03
N THR A 228 3.20 2.47 -33.94
CA THR A 228 4.38 1.88 -34.60
C THR A 228 5.35 1.23 -33.60
N GLY A 229 5.28 1.60 -32.32
CA GLY A 229 6.25 1.21 -31.30
C GLY A 229 7.60 1.95 -31.43
N ALA A 230 7.71 2.94 -32.31
CA ALA A 230 8.92 3.72 -32.49
C ALA A 230 9.08 4.73 -31.35
N ALA A 231 10.22 4.69 -30.66
CA ALA A 231 10.58 5.64 -29.62
C ALA A 231 11.65 6.60 -30.12
N SER A 232 11.39 7.91 -30.05
CA SER A 232 12.35 8.97 -30.35
C SER A 232 12.81 9.66 -29.07
N PHE A 233 14.10 9.94 -28.96
CA PHE A 233 14.65 10.73 -27.87
C PHE A 233 13.98 12.11 -27.80
N LEU A 234 13.57 12.53 -26.61
CA LEU A 234 13.06 13.87 -26.35
C LEU A 234 14.13 14.73 -25.68
N ALA A 235 14.59 14.31 -24.51
CA ALA A 235 15.56 15.07 -23.72
C ALA A 235 16.30 14.18 -22.73
N ALA A 236 17.55 14.53 -22.45
CA ALA A 236 18.23 14.07 -21.24
C ALA A 236 17.71 14.91 -20.08
N VAL A 237 17.42 14.26 -18.96
CA VAL A 237 16.88 14.90 -17.77
C VAL A 237 17.60 14.42 -16.52
N ASP A 238 17.41 15.18 -15.45
CA ASP A 238 18.02 14.90 -14.18
C ASP A 238 17.51 13.59 -13.55
N ARG A 239 18.33 13.01 -12.68
CA ARG A 239 18.01 11.74 -11.99
C ARG A 239 16.78 11.82 -11.12
N GLY A 240 16.51 13.00 -10.60
CA GLY A 240 15.39 13.27 -9.70
C GLY A 240 14.02 13.23 -10.36
N VAL A 241 13.95 13.18 -11.70
CA VAL A 241 12.67 13.29 -12.42
C VAL A 241 11.75 12.12 -12.12
N THR A 242 10.50 12.45 -11.74
CA THR A 242 9.37 11.53 -11.54
C THR A 242 8.04 12.26 -11.79
N ASN A 243 6.91 11.52 -11.80
CA ASN A 243 5.54 12.05 -11.87
C ASN A 243 5.24 12.87 -13.12
N LEU A 244 5.55 12.29 -14.29
CA LEU A 244 5.30 12.88 -15.60
C LEU A 244 3.80 13.00 -15.87
N ARG A 245 3.32 14.19 -16.23
CA ARG A 245 1.92 14.42 -16.62
C ARG A 245 1.84 15.34 -17.83
N PHE A 246 1.03 14.98 -18.81
CA PHE A 246 0.72 15.86 -19.92
C PHE A 246 -0.26 16.96 -19.51
N SER A 247 -0.09 18.12 -20.12
CA SER A 247 -1.11 19.16 -20.22
C SER A 247 -2.32 18.68 -21.03
N PRO A 248 -3.54 19.21 -20.80
CA PRO A 248 -4.75 18.75 -21.49
C PRO A 248 -4.73 18.93 -23.02
N ASP A 249 -3.96 19.90 -23.53
CA ASP A 249 -3.76 20.11 -24.96
C ASP A 249 -2.67 19.20 -25.57
N GLY A 250 -1.89 18.52 -24.72
CA GLY A 250 -0.82 17.61 -25.11
C GLY A 250 0.51 18.27 -25.48
N ASN A 251 0.65 19.59 -25.34
CA ASN A 251 1.83 20.33 -25.81
C ASN A 251 2.96 20.40 -24.77
N LEU A 252 2.62 20.26 -23.50
CA LEU A 252 3.53 20.35 -22.36
C LEU A 252 3.49 19.10 -21.50
N ILE A 253 4.61 18.80 -20.86
CA ILE A 253 4.78 17.78 -19.82
C ILE A 253 5.23 18.49 -18.55
N VAL A 254 4.53 18.29 -17.43
CA VAL A 254 4.97 18.71 -16.10
C VAL A 254 5.53 17.52 -15.33
N PHE A 255 6.55 17.75 -14.53
CA PHE A 255 7.16 16.76 -13.64
C PHE A 255 7.83 17.42 -12.46
N GLN A 256 8.13 16.63 -11.42
CA GLN A 256 8.94 17.06 -10.28
C GLN A 256 10.38 16.56 -10.45
N SER A 257 11.36 17.29 -9.92
CA SER A 257 12.75 16.85 -9.87
C SER A 257 13.46 17.38 -8.63
N ASN A 258 14.23 16.53 -7.96
CA ASN A 258 15.21 16.94 -6.94
C ASN A 258 16.64 17.06 -7.50
N HIS A 259 16.79 17.07 -8.84
CA HIS A 259 18.02 17.12 -9.63
C HIS A 259 19.00 15.93 -9.45
N THR A 260 19.35 15.56 -8.22
CA THR A 260 20.43 14.62 -7.92
C THR A 260 19.98 13.16 -7.81
N GLY A 261 18.70 12.93 -7.45
CA GLY A 261 18.19 11.61 -7.09
C GLY A 261 18.74 11.07 -5.75
N GLU A 262 19.33 11.91 -4.89
CA GLU A 262 19.80 11.51 -3.56
C GLU A 262 18.71 11.66 -2.50
N TYR A 263 18.68 10.75 -1.52
CA TYR A 263 17.70 10.74 -0.42
C TYR A 263 17.71 12.05 0.38
N ASN A 264 18.89 12.64 0.61
CA ASN A 264 19.02 13.87 1.39
C ASN A 264 18.54 15.13 0.64
N ASP A 265 18.24 15.02 -0.66
CA ASP A 265 17.70 16.11 -1.48
C ASP A 265 16.17 16.02 -1.61
N GLU A 266 15.51 15.12 -0.88
CA GLU A 266 14.05 14.99 -0.85
C GLU A 266 13.32 16.27 -0.42
N GLN A 267 14.02 17.26 0.15
CA GLN A 267 13.48 18.58 0.50
C GLN A 267 13.64 19.62 -0.62
N LYS A 268 14.21 19.25 -1.78
CA LYS A 268 14.57 20.15 -2.89
C LYS A 268 13.81 19.86 -4.18
N PHE A 269 12.67 19.18 -4.10
CA PHE A 269 11.86 18.94 -5.29
C PHE A 269 11.28 20.25 -5.80
N GLY A 270 11.66 20.65 -7.01
CA GLY A 270 11.00 21.70 -7.78
C GLY A 270 10.18 21.13 -8.92
N LEU A 271 9.25 21.91 -9.44
CA LEU A 271 8.44 21.56 -10.60
C LEU A 271 9.04 22.12 -11.88
N PHE A 272 8.93 21.35 -12.94
CA PHE A 272 9.44 21.68 -14.25
C PHE A 272 8.38 21.41 -15.31
N VAL A 273 8.39 22.24 -16.35
CA VAL A 273 7.53 22.09 -17.53
C VAL A 273 8.42 22.01 -18.76
N MET A 274 8.13 21.05 -19.63
CA MET A 274 8.85 20.81 -20.87
C MET A 274 7.89 20.74 -22.05
N SER A 275 8.22 21.37 -23.16
CA SER A 275 7.52 21.19 -24.45
C SER A 275 8.05 19.97 -25.21
N LEU A 276 7.28 19.49 -26.19
CA LEU A 276 7.65 18.28 -26.96
C LEU A 276 8.86 18.45 -27.89
N ASP A 277 9.41 19.65 -28.03
CA ASP A 277 10.69 19.93 -28.69
C ASP A 277 11.89 19.85 -27.73
N GLY A 278 11.65 19.56 -26.45
CA GLY A 278 12.67 19.46 -25.41
C GLY A 278 12.98 20.77 -24.69
N THR A 279 12.30 21.88 -25.02
CA THR A 279 12.50 23.14 -24.29
C THR A 279 12.00 23.00 -22.85
N LEU A 280 12.93 23.12 -21.90
CA LEU A 280 12.71 22.93 -20.47
C LEU A 280 12.67 24.28 -19.74
N ARG A 281 11.70 24.43 -18.84
CA ARG A 281 11.60 25.56 -17.91
C ARG A 281 11.30 25.05 -16.50
N GLN A 282 11.98 25.61 -15.51
CA GLN A 282 11.59 25.47 -14.10
C GLN A 282 10.32 26.29 -13.84
N LEU A 283 9.31 25.65 -13.28
CA LEU A 283 8.01 26.25 -12.98
C LEU A 283 7.99 26.93 -11.62
N THR A 284 8.73 26.38 -10.65
CA THR A 284 8.73 26.81 -9.26
C THR A 284 10.15 26.83 -8.69
N ASP A 285 10.42 27.77 -7.79
CA ASP A 285 11.70 27.93 -7.08
C ASP A 285 11.52 28.12 -5.57
N ALA A 286 10.35 27.77 -5.04
CA ALA A 286 10.02 27.93 -3.63
C ALA A 286 10.85 26.96 -2.76
N PRO A 287 11.12 27.33 -1.49
CA PRO A 287 11.79 26.43 -0.56
C PRO A 287 10.87 25.25 -0.21
N GLY A 288 11.48 24.08 -0.02
CA GLY A 288 10.79 22.84 0.35
C GLY A 288 10.38 22.01 -0.87
N PRO A 289 9.93 20.77 -0.67
CA PRO A 289 9.57 19.89 -1.76
C PRO A 289 8.17 20.17 -2.30
N GLU A 290 8.10 20.23 -3.61
CA GLU A 290 6.87 20.38 -4.38
C GLU A 290 6.63 19.11 -5.20
N THR A 291 5.48 18.46 -4.99
CA THR A 291 5.26 17.10 -5.50
C THR A 291 3.89 16.87 -6.13
N SER A 292 3.77 15.76 -6.85
CA SER A 292 2.51 15.31 -7.47
C SER A 292 1.84 16.34 -8.40
N PRO A 293 2.57 17.02 -9.32
CA PRO A 293 2.00 18.07 -10.15
C PRO A 293 0.89 17.54 -11.08
N ARG A 294 -0.22 18.28 -11.21
CA ARG A 294 -1.32 17.98 -12.13
C ARG A 294 -1.89 19.25 -12.75
N PHE A 295 -1.95 19.30 -14.07
CA PHE A 295 -2.62 20.40 -14.78
C PHE A 295 -4.12 20.47 -14.45
N SER A 296 -4.64 21.69 -14.37
CA SER A 296 -6.08 21.94 -14.37
C SER A 296 -6.72 21.46 -15.67
N PRO A 297 -8.02 21.13 -15.69
CA PRO A 297 -8.69 20.64 -16.90
C PRO A 297 -8.64 21.60 -18.09
N ASP A 298 -8.53 22.91 -17.83
CA ASP A 298 -8.40 23.95 -18.86
C ASP A 298 -6.93 24.23 -19.27
N GLY A 299 -5.97 23.54 -18.64
CA GLY A 299 -4.54 23.64 -18.93
C GLY A 299 -3.89 24.96 -18.49
N LYS A 300 -4.58 25.83 -17.76
CA LYS A 300 -4.04 27.15 -17.37
C LYS A 300 -3.25 27.13 -16.08
N LYS A 301 -3.49 26.14 -15.21
CA LYS A 301 -2.87 26.04 -13.89
C LYS A 301 -2.26 24.67 -13.67
N VAL A 302 -1.34 24.59 -12.72
CA VAL A 302 -0.83 23.33 -12.15
C VAL A 302 -1.14 23.34 -10.67
N ALA A 303 -1.80 22.28 -10.17
CA ALA A 303 -1.92 22.01 -8.74
C ALA A 303 -0.85 21.01 -8.30
N PHE A 304 -0.38 21.13 -7.08
CA PHE A 304 0.70 20.30 -6.52
C PHE A 304 0.67 20.33 -5.00
N ILE A 305 1.34 19.35 -4.38
CA ILE A 305 1.48 19.23 -2.94
C ILE A 305 2.75 19.96 -2.50
N THR A 306 2.63 20.85 -1.52
CA THR A 306 3.73 21.57 -0.85
C THR A 306 3.87 21.10 0.61
N GLN A 307 4.91 21.54 1.31
CA GLN A 307 5.01 21.40 2.76
C GLN A 307 4.72 22.72 3.49
N THR A 308 4.12 22.62 4.68
CA THR A 308 3.85 23.77 5.56
C THR A 308 5.14 24.39 6.09
N VAL A 309 6.16 23.56 6.34
CA VAL A 309 7.48 24.01 6.75
C VAL A 309 8.55 23.43 5.82
N PRO A 310 9.11 24.26 4.91
CA PRO A 310 10.04 23.83 3.86
C PRO A 310 11.26 23.00 4.28
N ASP A 311 11.85 23.30 5.44
CA ASP A 311 13.11 22.71 5.89
C ASP A 311 12.91 21.52 6.85
N ILE A 312 11.68 21.00 6.93
CA ILE A 312 11.32 19.93 7.85
C ILE A 312 10.90 18.70 7.05
N GLU A 313 11.76 17.69 7.07
CA GLU A 313 11.44 16.37 6.55
C GLU A 313 10.14 15.88 7.22
N PHE A 314 9.17 15.51 6.40
CA PHE A 314 7.83 15.10 6.82
C PHE A 314 7.00 16.16 7.58
N ALA A 315 7.22 17.46 7.35
CA ALA A 315 6.20 18.47 7.68
C ALA A 315 4.86 18.13 7.03
N GLU A 316 3.80 18.70 7.60
CA GLU A 316 2.47 18.64 7.01
C GLU A 316 2.45 19.17 5.59
N THR A 317 1.50 18.65 4.83
CA THR A 317 1.43 18.88 3.40
C THR A 317 0.20 19.67 3.01
N ASP A 318 0.39 20.65 2.13
CA ASP A 318 -0.63 21.56 1.64
C ASP A 318 -0.89 21.35 0.16
N LEU A 319 -2.00 21.90 -0.33
CA LEU A 319 -2.35 21.93 -1.74
C LEU A 319 -2.18 23.35 -2.28
N SER A 320 -1.28 23.51 -3.25
CA SER A 320 -0.98 24.77 -3.91
C SER A 320 -1.36 24.73 -5.39
N ILE A 321 -1.55 25.92 -5.97
CA ILE A 321 -1.72 26.12 -7.42
C ILE A 321 -0.75 27.19 -7.93
N ILE A 322 -0.37 27.08 -9.20
CA ILE A 322 0.42 28.08 -9.92
C ILE A 322 -0.11 28.21 -11.35
N ASP A 323 0.01 29.38 -11.96
CA ASP A 323 -0.25 29.53 -13.40
C ASP A 323 0.82 28.78 -14.19
N VAL A 324 0.44 28.25 -15.36
CA VAL A 324 1.39 27.47 -16.17
C VAL A 324 2.62 28.29 -16.54
N ASP A 325 2.55 29.62 -16.65
CA ASP A 325 3.71 30.48 -16.91
C ASP A 325 4.65 30.68 -15.70
N GLY A 326 4.30 30.13 -14.52
CA GLY A 326 5.06 30.26 -13.28
C GLY A 326 4.63 31.46 -12.40
N SER A 327 3.63 32.23 -12.81
CA SER A 327 3.10 33.33 -12.00
C SER A 327 1.98 32.87 -11.07
N GLY A 328 1.58 33.75 -10.13
CA GLY A 328 0.34 33.57 -9.38
C GLY A 328 0.30 32.37 -8.42
N MET A 329 1.46 31.90 -7.92
CA MET A 329 1.51 30.80 -6.96
C MET A 329 0.69 31.13 -5.71
N LYS A 330 -0.18 30.20 -5.30
CA LYS A 330 -1.09 30.35 -4.16
C LYS A 330 -1.25 29.02 -3.43
N ASN A 331 -1.00 29.03 -2.13
CA ASN A 331 -1.40 27.94 -1.23
C ASN A 331 -2.92 28.03 -0.97
N LEU A 332 -3.63 26.93 -1.20
CA LEU A 332 -5.09 26.86 -1.04
C LEU A 332 -5.52 26.28 0.32
N THR A 333 -4.60 25.67 1.07
CA THR A 333 -4.89 24.99 2.33
C THR A 333 -4.00 25.45 3.49
N GLY A 334 -3.24 26.53 3.36
CA GLY A 334 -2.31 26.97 4.42
C GLY A 334 -2.94 27.29 5.79
N ASP A 335 -4.24 27.61 5.84
CA ASP A 335 -4.99 27.80 7.09
C ASP A 335 -5.69 26.51 7.58
N PHE A 336 -5.44 25.38 6.92
CA PHE A 336 -6.10 24.10 7.15
C PHE A 336 -5.13 23.12 7.81
N ASP A 337 -5.42 22.75 9.06
CA ASP A 337 -4.54 22.00 9.98
C ASP A 337 -4.45 20.49 9.69
N PHE A 338 -4.70 20.05 8.45
CA PHE A 338 -4.57 18.64 8.08
C PHE A 338 -3.82 18.45 6.77
N SER A 339 -2.95 17.45 6.78
CA SER A 339 -2.10 17.10 5.64
C SER A 339 -2.86 16.53 4.45
N VAL A 340 -2.72 17.19 3.29
CA VAL A 340 -3.17 16.69 1.99
C VAL A 340 -2.26 15.56 1.52
N LYS A 341 -2.80 14.36 1.31
CA LYS A 341 -2.04 13.16 0.91
C LYS A 341 -2.16 12.79 -0.56
N ASP A 342 -3.30 13.10 -1.16
CA ASP A 342 -3.58 12.93 -2.58
C ASP A 342 -4.60 13.97 -3.00
N PHE A 343 -4.67 14.30 -4.28
CA PHE A 343 -5.68 15.18 -4.81
C PHE A 343 -6.00 14.85 -6.26
N ALA A 344 -7.17 15.25 -6.74
CA ALA A 344 -7.53 15.10 -8.15
C ALA A 344 -8.35 16.30 -8.65
N TRP A 345 -8.13 16.69 -9.90
CA TRP A 345 -9.01 17.62 -10.59
C TRP A 345 -10.28 16.88 -11.02
N THR A 346 -11.43 17.47 -10.70
CA THR A 346 -12.71 17.11 -11.31
C THR A 346 -12.80 17.71 -12.71
N LYS A 347 -13.66 17.15 -13.57
CA LYS A 347 -13.92 17.69 -14.91
C LYS A 347 -14.41 19.15 -14.88
N SER A 348 -15.08 19.57 -13.80
CA SER A 348 -15.58 20.95 -13.63
C SER A 348 -14.52 21.94 -13.16
N GLY A 349 -13.29 21.51 -12.88
CA GLY A 349 -12.23 22.38 -12.38
C GLY A 349 -12.23 22.59 -10.86
N LEU A 350 -12.97 21.79 -10.09
CA LEU A 350 -12.79 21.69 -8.64
C LEU A 350 -11.65 20.72 -8.31
N LEU A 351 -10.97 20.94 -7.20
CA LEU A 351 -10.00 20.02 -6.62
C LEU A 351 -10.69 19.13 -5.57
N LEU A 352 -10.46 17.81 -5.64
CA LEU A 352 -10.75 16.89 -4.56
C LEU A 352 -9.46 16.66 -3.80
N ALA A 353 -9.41 17.02 -2.51
CA ALA A 353 -8.26 16.81 -1.64
C ALA A 353 -8.54 15.67 -0.65
N GLN A 354 -7.72 14.63 -0.68
CA GLN A 354 -7.73 13.57 0.33
C GLN A 354 -6.79 13.94 1.46
N VAL A 355 -7.29 13.95 2.69
CA VAL A 355 -6.55 14.39 3.88
C VAL A 355 -6.62 13.33 4.97
N ASP A 356 -5.56 13.22 5.77
CA ASP A 356 -5.58 12.40 6.98
C ASP A 356 -6.21 13.20 8.13
N GLU A 357 -7.16 12.59 8.85
CA GLU A 357 -7.86 13.20 9.99
C GLU A 357 -8.03 12.14 11.10
N GLY A 358 -7.08 12.12 12.04
CA GLY A 358 -6.93 11.13 13.10
C GLY A 358 -6.76 9.71 12.53
N MET A 359 -7.61 8.80 12.99
CA MET A 359 -7.64 7.41 12.52
C MET A 359 -8.31 7.21 11.14
N TYR A 360 -8.74 8.28 10.47
CA TYR A 360 -9.51 8.20 9.22
C TYR A 360 -8.92 9.11 8.15
N THR A 361 -9.54 9.10 6.97
CA THR A 361 -9.25 10.09 5.94
C THR A 361 -10.53 10.78 5.52
N ARG A 362 -10.45 12.03 5.07
CA ARG A 362 -11.56 12.72 4.44
C ARG A 362 -11.24 13.09 3.00
N VAL A 363 -12.29 13.32 2.23
CA VAL A 363 -12.18 14.02 0.95
C VAL A 363 -12.89 15.36 1.09
N TYR A 364 -12.19 16.43 0.75
CA TYR A 364 -12.71 17.79 0.66
C TYR A 364 -12.81 18.21 -0.81
N SER A 365 -13.89 18.89 -1.18
CA SER A 365 -13.97 19.61 -2.45
C SER A 365 -13.53 21.05 -2.25
N LEU A 366 -12.65 21.52 -3.12
CA LEU A 366 -12.03 22.84 -3.07
C LEU A 366 -12.22 23.56 -4.41
N ASP A 367 -12.73 24.79 -4.34
CA ASP A 367 -12.78 25.70 -5.48
C ASP A 367 -11.50 26.56 -5.50
N PRO A 368 -10.61 26.40 -6.50
CA PRO A 368 -9.36 27.14 -6.56
C PRO A 368 -9.56 28.66 -6.76
N GLY A 369 -10.68 29.09 -7.35
CA GLY A 369 -10.97 30.50 -7.60
C GLY A 369 -11.37 31.23 -6.32
N SER A 370 -12.33 30.68 -5.58
CA SER A 370 -12.82 31.27 -4.32
C SER A 370 -12.00 30.87 -3.09
N GLY A 371 -11.24 29.78 -3.15
CA GLY A 371 -10.61 29.15 -1.98
C GLY A 371 -11.60 28.41 -1.08
N LYS A 372 -12.88 28.31 -1.48
CA LYS A 372 -13.90 27.67 -0.65
C LYS A 372 -13.69 26.16 -0.60
N MET A 373 -13.61 25.63 0.62
CA MET A 373 -13.45 24.21 0.89
C MET A 373 -14.66 23.64 1.61
N ASN A 374 -15.12 22.45 1.21
CA ASN A 374 -16.24 21.76 1.83
C ASN A 374 -15.89 20.29 2.03
N ARG A 375 -16.15 19.74 3.23
CA ARG A 375 -16.04 18.31 3.49
C ARG A 375 -17.05 17.57 2.62
N MET A 376 -16.56 16.64 1.82
CA MET A 376 -17.36 15.91 0.83
C MET A 376 -17.66 14.49 1.32
N ALA A 377 -16.65 13.73 1.78
CA ALA A 377 -16.84 12.34 2.21
C ALA A 377 -15.78 11.90 3.24
N GLY A 378 -15.96 10.67 3.76
CA GLY A 378 -14.94 9.97 4.54
C GLY A 378 -15.29 9.66 5.99
N ASP A 379 -16.54 9.82 6.42
CA ASP A 379 -16.96 9.58 7.81
C ASP A 379 -16.72 8.11 8.21
N ASN A 380 -15.88 7.90 9.24
CA ASN A 380 -15.52 6.58 9.79
C ASN A 380 -14.93 5.57 8.78
N VAL A 381 -14.35 6.04 7.68
CA VAL A 381 -13.69 5.20 6.66
C VAL A 381 -12.32 5.77 6.29
N VAL A 382 -11.52 4.94 5.64
CA VAL A 382 -10.29 5.32 4.98
C VAL A 382 -10.49 5.24 3.47
N LEU A 383 -10.15 6.33 2.80
CA LEU A 383 -10.20 6.55 1.37
C LEU A 383 -8.77 6.63 0.83
N SER A 384 -8.58 6.17 -0.40
CA SER A 384 -7.28 6.13 -1.07
C SER A 384 -7.44 6.19 -2.58
N ASP A 385 -6.36 6.52 -3.31
CA ASP A 385 -6.25 6.37 -4.77
C ASP A 385 -7.38 7.07 -5.55
N LEU A 386 -7.50 8.39 -5.42
CA LEU A 386 -8.50 9.15 -6.17
C LEU A 386 -8.23 9.05 -7.67
N SER A 387 -9.18 8.48 -8.42
CA SER A 387 -9.10 8.30 -9.87
C SER A 387 -10.33 8.90 -10.54
N VAL A 388 -10.13 9.88 -11.43
CA VAL A 388 -11.21 10.59 -12.13
C VAL A 388 -11.21 10.16 -13.60
N ALA A 389 -12.35 9.66 -14.07
CA ALA A 389 -12.56 9.35 -15.48
C ALA A 389 -12.57 10.64 -16.32
N SER A 390 -11.66 10.77 -17.28
CA SER A 390 -11.42 12.02 -18.01
C SER A 390 -12.61 12.48 -18.87
N GLU A 391 -13.35 11.54 -19.47
CA GLU A 391 -14.51 11.85 -20.32
C GLU A 391 -15.79 12.00 -19.48
N SER A 392 -16.12 11.02 -18.65
CA SER A 392 -17.39 11.04 -17.88
C SER A 392 -17.34 11.91 -16.63
N GLY A 393 -16.15 12.16 -16.06
CA GLY A 393 -15.98 12.87 -14.79
C GLY A 393 -16.31 12.04 -13.55
N ALA A 394 -16.60 10.74 -13.71
CA ALA A 394 -16.86 9.84 -12.60
C ALA A 394 -15.62 9.71 -11.69
N VAL A 395 -15.83 9.72 -10.38
CA VAL A 395 -14.75 9.64 -9.38
C VAL A 395 -14.78 8.26 -8.73
N PHE A 396 -13.64 7.58 -8.77
CA PHE A 396 -13.41 6.29 -8.14
C PHE A 396 -12.35 6.42 -7.06
N CYS A 397 -12.46 5.60 -6.02
CA CYS A 397 -11.49 5.56 -4.94
C CYS A 397 -11.46 4.17 -4.29
N GLY A 398 -10.38 3.89 -3.58
CA GLY A 398 -10.36 2.85 -2.58
C GLY A 398 -11.14 3.26 -1.34
N VAL A 399 -11.91 2.34 -0.76
CA VAL A 399 -12.58 2.54 0.54
C VAL A 399 -12.33 1.35 1.46
N GLN A 400 -12.09 1.63 2.73
CA GLN A 400 -11.86 0.60 3.75
C GLN A 400 -12.36 1.06 5.13
N ASP A 401 -12.83 0.12 5.93
CA ASP A 401 -13.07 0.30 7.37
C ASP A 401 -12.41 -0.82 8.20
N ARG A 402 -12.61 -0.79 9.53
CA ARG A 402 -12.03 -1.75 10.49
C ARG A 402 -12.40 -3.21 10.23
N THR A 403 -13.49 -3.45 9.52
CA THR A 403 -14.05 -4.78 9.22
C THR A 403 -13.85 -5.22 7.77
N SER A 404 -13.39 -4.33 6.90
CA SER A 404 -13.30 -4.59 5.47
C SER A 404 -11.85 -4.64 4.97
N LEU A 405 -11.60 -5.40 3.91
CA LEU A 405 -10.46 -5.16 3.04
C LEU A 405 -10.72 -3.89 2.22
N LYS A 406 -9.70 -3.39 1.52
CA LYS A 406 -9.89 -2.30 0.58
C LYS A 406 -10.83 -2.75 -0.54
N GLU A 407 -11.85 -1.95 -0.82
CA GLU A 407 -12.78 -2.12 -1.93
C GLU A 407 -12.64 -0.95 -2.91
N ILE A 408 -13.05 -1.13 -4.16
CA ILE A 408 -13.20 -0.03 -5.11
C ILE A 408 -14.61 0.53 -4.94
N ALA A 409 -14.76 1.84 -4.83
CA ALA A 409 -16.04 2.53 -4.77
C ALA A 409 -16.13 3.64 -5.81
N VAL A 410 -17.35 3.96 -6.22
CA VAL A 410 -17.66 5.24 -6.86
C VAL A 410 -18.02 6.25 -5.76
N LEU A 411 -17.45 7.46 -5.89
CA LEU A 411 -17.71 8.60 -5.03
C LEU A 411 -18.59 9.60 -5.79
N ASP A 412 -19.86 9.70 -5.40
CA ASP A 412 -20.81 10.69 -5.93
C ASP A 412 -21.23 11.65 -4.82
N ARG A 413 -20.71 12.88 -4.89
CA ARG A 413 -20.84 13.88 -3.81
C ARG A 413 -20.36 13.26 -2.50
N SER A 414 -21.23 13.03 -1.52
CA SER A 414 -20.88 12.39 -0.24
C SER A 414 -21.12 10.88 -0.21
N LYS A 415 -21.75 10.31 -1.24
CA LYS A 415 -22.14 8.91 -1.26
C LYS A 415 -21.02 8.04 -1.81
N LEU A 416 -20.53 7.14 -0.97
CA LEU A 416 -19.60 6.07 -1.34
C LEU A 416 -20.40 4.81 -1.67
N THR A 417 -20.26 4.30 -2.89
CA THR A 417 -20.92 3.03 -3.29
C THR A 417 -19.86 2.01 -3.68
N PRO A 418 -19.62 0.98 -2.85
CA PRO A 418 -18.72 -0.12 -3.19
C PRO A 418 -19.14 -0.85 -4.47
N LEU A 419 -18.15 -1.14 -5.30
CA LEU A 419 -18.25 -1.84 -6.58
C LEU A 419 -17.58 -3.22 -6.54
N THR A 420 -16.85 -3.54 -5.48
CA THR A 420 -16.21 -4.85 -5.26
C THR A 420 -16.60 -5.42 -3.90
N ALA A 421 -16.28 -6.69 -3.68
CA ALA A 421 -16.57 -7.42 -2.44
C ALA A 421 -15.41 -8.32 -1.99
N PHE A 422 -14.18 -7.80 -2.00
CA PHE A 422 -12.98 -8.53 -1.54
C PHE A 422 -13.08 -8.97 -0.08
N SER A 423 -13.83 -8.24 0.73
CA SER A 423 -14.04 -8.49 2.16
C SER A 423 -14.77 -9.81 2.46
N HIS A 424 -15.46 -10.41 1.49
CA HIS A 424 -16.04 -11.76 1.63
C HIS A 424 -14.98 -12.81 2.05
N GLN A 425 -13.71 -12.62 1.67
CA GLN A 425 -12.60 -13.47 2.11
C GLN A 425 -12.46 -13.58 3.64
N LEU A 426 -12.91 -12.55 4.37
CA LEU A 426 -12.83 -12.46 5.82
C LEU A 426 -13.91 -13.26 6.55
N GLU A 427 -15.02 -13.60 5.87
CA GLU A 427 -16.21 -14.18 6.50
C GLU A 427 -15.98 -15.56 7.11
N ARG A 428 -15.03 -16.33 6.56
CA ARG A 428 -14.59 -17.63 7.07
C ARG A 428 -13.76 -17.56 8.36
N PHE A 429 -13.30 -16.37 8.75
CA PHE A 429 -12.47 -16.20 9.92
C PHE A 429 -13.26 -15.70 11.14
N ARG A 430 -12.92 -16.24 12.30
CA ARG A 430 -13.36 -15.72 13.58
C ARG A 430 -12.36 -14.64 13.97
N LEU A 431 -12.74 -13.39 13.78
CA LEU A 431 -11.88 -12.24 14.02
C LEU A 431 -12.08 -11.69 15.44
N GLY A 432 -11.07 -10.94 15.89
CA GLY A 432 -11.11 -10.16 17.11
C GLY A 432 -11.93 -8.88 16.95
N ASP A 433 -12.28 -8.25 18.07
CA ASP A 433 -12.88 -6.92 18.05
C ASP A 433 -11.78 -5.85 17.99
N GLN A 434 -11.90 -4.93 17.03
CA GLN A 434 -11.02 -3.78 16.86
C GLN A 434 -11.76 -2.49 17.23
N ARG A 435 -11.14 -1.67 18.06
CA ARG A 435 -11.69 -0.37 18.46
C ARG A 435 -10.61 0.68 18.59
N VAL A 436 -10.98 1.91 18.24
CA VAL A 436 -10.22 3.12 18.60
C VAL A 436 -10.50 3.43 20.07
N ILE A 437 -9.43 3.67 20.82
CA ILE A 437 -9.47 4.24 22.17
C ILE A 437 -8.75 5.59 22.14
N SER A 438 -9.11 6.47 23.07
CA SER A 438 -8.44 7.75 23.27
C SER A 438 -8.20 7.98 24.76
N PHE A 439 -7.04 8.55 25.10
CA PHE A 439 -6.64 8.85 26.48
C PHE A 439 -5.68 10.03 26.49
N ARG A 440 -5.63 10.75 27.63
CA ARG A 440 -4.76 11.90 27.79
C ARG A 440 -3.29 11.47 27.94
N SER A 441 -2.38 12.18 27.29
CA SER A 441 -0.94 12.00 27.46
C SER A 441 -0.51 12.31 28.90
N THR A 442 0.61 11.73 29.37
CA THR A 442 1.04 11.87 30.78
C THR A 442 1.42 13.29 31.19
N ASP A 443 1.64 14.18 30.23
CA ASP A 443 1.94 15.59 30.42
C ASP A 443 0.76 16.51 30.10
N ASP A 444 -0.45 15.94 29.96
CA ASP A 444 -1.71 16.63 29.69
C ASP A 444 -1.69 17.54 28.46
N LYS A 445 -0.84 17.24 27.46
CA LYS A 445 -0.74 18.04 26.22
C LYS A 445 -1.63 17.55 25.10
N PHE A 446 -1.77 16.23 24.95
CA PHE A 446 -2.42 15.63 23.78
C PHE A 446 -3.39 14.54 24.20
N ASP A 447 -4.42 14.35 23.39
CA ASP A 447 -5.23 13.14 23.41
C ASP A 447 -4.61 12.15 22.44
N ILE A 448 -4.16 11.00 22.97
CA ILE A 448 -3.50 9.95 22.22
C ILE A 448 -4.54 8.94 21.79
N GLU A 449 -4.69 8.76 20.49
CA GLU A 449 -5.52 7.69 19.94
C GLU A 449 -4.70 6.40 19.74
N ALA A 450 -5.34 5.26 19.99
CA ALA A 450 -4.75 3.96 19.74
C ALA A 450 -5.79 2.96 19.25
N LEU A 451 -5.37 1.98 18.46
CA LEU A 451 -6.19 0.82 18.17
C LEU A 451 -5.93 -0.28 19.20
N VAL A 452 -7.00 -0.88 19.70
CA VAL A 452 -6.96 -2.11 20.48
C VAL A 452 -7.67 -3.18 19.69
N LEU A 453 -6.95 -4.25 19.38
CA LEU A 453 -7.48 -5.46 18.77
C LEU A 453 -7.43 -6.61 19.78
N THR A 454 -8.60 -7.13 20.13
CA THR A 454 -8.76 -8.21 21.12
C THR A 454 -8.74 -9.60 20.45
N PRO A 455 -8.45 -10.69 21.18
CA PRO A 455 -8.58 -12.04 20.62
C PRO A 455 -10.01 -12.44 20.21
N PRO A 456 -10.19 -13.33 19.24
CA PRO A 456 -11.49 -13.91 18.93
C PRO A 456 -12.12 -14.60 20.17
N GLY A 457 -13.36 -14.23 20.50
CA GLY A 457 -14.02 -14.74 21.71
C GLY A 457 -13.49 -14.14 23.01
N PHE A 458 -12.99 -12.91 22.94
CA PHE A 458 -12.60 -12.10 24.09
C PHE A 458 -13.66 -12.08 25.20
N SER A 459 -13.19 -12.11 26.46
CA SER A 459 -14.01 -11.98 27.66
C SER A 459 -13.25 -11.14 28.69
N SER A 460 -13.89 -10.09 29.21
CA SER A 460 -13.28 -9.19 30.19
C SER A 460 -12.87 -9.85 31.50
N GLY A 461 -13.45 -11.02 31.84
CA GLY A 461 -13.08 -11.80 33.03
C GLY A 461 -11.79 -12.62 32.88
N LYS A 462 -11.14 -12.62 31.70
CA LYS A 462 -9.89 -13.32 31.44
C LYS A 462 -8.73 -12.34 31.28
N LYS A 463 -7.53 -12.82 31.62
CA LYS A 463 -6.27 -12.09 31.45
C LYS A 463 -5.56 -12.55 30.17
N TYR A 464 -5.20 -11.61 29.32
CA TYR A 464 -4.57 -11.85 28.01
C TYR A 464 -3.16 -11.26 27.96
N PRO A 465 -2.20 -11.94 27.29
CA PRO A 465 -0.93 -11.31 26.97
C PRO A 465 -1.13 -10.13 26.02
N LEU A 466 -0.26 -9.13 26.10
CA LEU A 466 -0.32 -7.90 25.30
C LEU A 466 0.88 -7.84 24.34
N VAL A 467 0.66 -7.36 23.11
CA VAL A 467 1.74 -6.91 22.22
C VAL A 467 1.52 -5.45 21.85
N LEU A 468 2.47 -4.59 22.21
CA LEU A 468 2.55 -3.21 21.73
C LEU A 468 3.15 -3.22 20.31
N LEU A 469 2.43 -2.68 19.33
CA LEU A 469 2.88 -2.59 17.94
C LEU A 469 3.13 -1.12 17.58
N VAL A 470 4.39 -0.75 17.39
CA VAL A 470 4.81 0.62 17.11
C VAL A 470 5.01 0.81 15.60
N HIS A 471 4.38 1.83 15.02
CA HIS A 471 4.58 2.14 13.60
C HIS A 471 5.97 2.77 13.32
N GLY A 472 6.45 2.59 12.09
CA GLY A 472 7.58 3.33 11.52
C GLY A 472 7.21 4.76 11.11
N GLY A 473 8.22 5.58 10.81
CA GLY A 473 8.10 7.02 10.63
C GLY A 473 9.32 7.73 11.22
N PRO A 474 9.20 8.66 12.18
CA PRO A 474 8.11 8.75 13.16
C PRO A 474 6.79 9.31 12.63
N TYR A 475 6.82 10.05 11.52
CA TYR A 475 5.67 10.65 10.84
C TYR A 475 4.77 9.65 10.07
N GLY A 476 4.60 8.44 10.60
CA GLY A 476 3.56 7.51 10.17
C GLY A 476 2.38 7.56 11.14
N HIS A 477 1.31 6.84 10.86
CA HIS A 477 0.26 6.55 11.84
C HIS A 477 -0.51 5.29 11.44
N TYR A 478 -1.29 4.76 12.37
CA TYR A 478 -2.32 3.77 12.14
C TYR A 478 -3.64 4.45 11.81
N ARG A 479 -4.40 3.84 10.91
CA ARG A 479 -5.78 4.21 10.61
C ARG A 479 -6.71 3.05 11.01
N ASP A 480 -7.98 3.35 11.25
CA ASP A 480 -8.99 2.37 11.65
C ASP A 480 -9.51 1.55 10.47
N VAL A 481 -8.62 0.75 9.91
CA VAL A 481 -8.86 -0.23 8.86
C VAL A 481 -8.68 -1.65 9.40
N PHE A 482 -9.14 -2.67 8.69
CA PHE A 482 -8.78 -4.05 9.02
C PHE A 482 -7.25 -4.17 9.12
N MET A 483 -6.74 -4.28 10.36
CA MET A 483 -5.35 -3.94 10.68
C MET A 483 -4.37 -5.00 10.19
N GLN A 484 -4.01 -4.94 8.91
CA GLN A 484 -3.08 -5.90 8.33
C GLN A 484 -1.64 -5.66 8.81
N ARG A 485 -1.30 -4.46 9.27
CA ARG A 485 0.07 -4.13 9.67
C ARG A 485 0.52 -4.99 10.86
N TYR A 486 1.78 -5.44 10.78
CA TYR A 486 2.39 -6.33 11.78
C TYR A 486 1.59 -7.61 12.08
N MET A 487 0.73 -8.04 11.15
CA MET A 487 -0.06 -9.26 11.27
C MET A 487 -0.95 -9.29 12.52
N ALA A 488 -1.46 -8.13 12.96
CA ALA A 488 -2.19 -8.00 14.21
C ALA A 488 -3.38 -8.98 14.34
N PRO A 489 -4.22 -9.25 13.32
CA PRO A 489 -5.26 -10.27 13.37
C PRO A 489 -4.75 -11.70 13.61
N VAL A 490 -3.53 -12.03 13.16
CA VAL A 490 -2.92 -13.33 13.42
C VAL A 490 -2.47 -13.42 14.88
N LEU A 491 -1.84 -12.36 15.41
CA LEU A 491 -1.47 -12.28 16.83
C LEU A 491 -2.71 -12.34 17.73
N ALA A 492 -3.78 -11.62 17.37
CA ALA A 492 -5.05 -11.70 18.06
C ALA A 492 -5.64 -13.12 18.02
N GLY A 493 -5.59 -13.77 16.85
CA GLY A 493 -5.97 -15.17 16.69
C GLY A 493 -5.16 -16.14 17.57
N ALA A 494 -3.91 -15.80 17.88
CA ALA A 494 -3.05 -16.54 18.80
C ALA A 494 -3.29 -16.20 20.29
N GLY A 495 -4.26 -15.33 20.60
CA GLY A 495 -4.67 -15.03 21.98
C GLY A 495 -4.06 -13.75 22.57
N PHE A 496 -3.37 -12.94 21.78
CA PHE A 496 -2.81 -11.66 22.22
C PHE A 496 -3.79 -10.50 22.07
N VAL A 497 -3.83 -9.59 23.04
CA VAL A 497 -4.34 -8.24 22.78
C VAL A 497 -3.24 -7.49 22.02
N CYS A 498 -3.58 -6.87 20.91
CA CYS A 498 -2.67 -6.00 20.16
C CYS A 498 -3.04 -4.54 20.44
N LEU A 499 -2.05 -3.73 20.82
CA LEU A 499 -2.21 -2.30 21.08
C LEU A 499 -1.33 -1.52 20.12
N LEU A 500 -1.94 -0.60 19.37
CA LEU A 500 -1.30 0.13 18.27
C LEU A 500 -1.54 1.65 18.45
N PRO A 501 -0.73 2.33 19.27
CA PRO A 501 -0.90 3.77 19.50
C PRO A 501 -0.34 4.61 18.36
N ASN A 502 -1.00 5.72 18.08
CA ASN A 502 -0.45 6.85 17.34
C ASN A 502 0.15 7.80 18.38
N VAL A 503 1.42 7.60 18.71
CA VAL A 503 2.14 8.42 19.68
C VAL A 503 2.38 9.82 19.13
N ARG A 504 2.69 10.80 20.00
CA ARG A 504 3.07 12.14 19.51
C ARG A 504 4.22 12.05 18.49
N GLY A 505 4.13 12.85 17.43
CA GLY A 505 4.97 12.74 16.24
C GLY A 505 4.39 11.89 15.11
N SER A 506 3.24 11.24 15.33
CA SER A 506 2.50 10.57 14.27
C SER A 506 1.83 11.59 13.34
N SER A 507 1.66 11.24 12.07
CA SER A 507 0.90 12.04 11.10
C SER A 507 -0.62 11.88 11.26
N GLY A 508 -1.39 12.72 10.56
CA GLY A 508 -2.87 12.68 10.58
C GLY A 508 -3.51 13.45 11.73
N TYR A 509 -2.69 14.06 12.60
CA TYR A 509 -3.10 15.02 13.62
C TYR A 509 -2.55 16.39 13.22
N THR A 510 -2.58 17.36 14.15
CA THR A 510 -2.09 18.73 13.91
C THR A 510 -0.58 18.79 13.75
N ASP A 511 -0.07 19.90 13.18
CA ASP A 511 1.37 20.09 12.96
C ASP A 511 2.13 20.06 14.30
N VAL A 512 1.54 20.67 15.33
CA VAL A 512 2.06 20.67 16.70
C VAL A 512 2.21 19.25 17.24
N PHE A 513 1.22 18.38 17.02
CA PHE A 513 1.30 16.98 17.44
C PHE A 513 2.38 16.24 16.66
N SER A 514 2.37 16.40 15.34
CA SER A 514 3.26 15.67 14.42
C SER A 514 4.74 16.07 14.54
N GLN A 515 5.04 17.28 15.02
CA GLN A 515 6.41 17.74 15.25
C GLN A 515 6.88 17.58 16.70
N SER A 516 6.02 17.16 17.62
CA SER A 516 6.30 17.21 19.07
C SER A 516 7.35 16.21 19.58
N ASN A 517 7.79 15.25 18.76
CA ASN A 517 8.93 14.38 19.08
C ASN A 517 10.23 14.82 18.38
N ARG A 518 10.20 15.93 17.64
CA ARG A 518 11.38 16.50 17.01
C ARG A 518 12.36 16.94 18.10
N TYR A 519 13.61 16.48 17.97
CA TYR A 519 14.66 16.64 18.99
C TYR A 519 14.34 15.98 20.36
N ASP A 520 13.28 15.17 20.46
CA ASP A 520 12.84 14.43 21.67
C ASP A 520 12.44 12.98 21.34
N LEU A 521 13.12 12.33 20.38
CA LEU A 521 12.85 10.93 20.03
C LEU A 521 13.15 10.02 21.24
N GLY A 522 12.18 9.19 21.63
CA GLY A 522 12.24 8.38 22.84
C GLY A 522 11.89 9.13 24.13
N GLY A 523 11.47 10.39 24.03
CA GLY A 523 10.99 11.19 25.14
C GLY A 523 9.48 11.09 25.29
N GLY A 524 8.75 12.11 24.80
CA GLY A 524 7.29 12.18 24.91
C GLY A 524 6.54 11.03 24.22
N ASP A 525 7.01 10.61 23.06
CA ASP A 525 6.43 9.51 22.29
C ASP A 525 6.59 8.14 22.98
N TYR A 526 7.72 7.91 23.67
CA TYR A 526 7.89 6.79 24.58
C TYR A 526 6.89 6.83 25.73
N ARG A 527 6.69 8.02 26.35
CA ARG A 527 5.73 8.18 27.45
C ARG A 527 4.30 7.92 26.99
N ASP A 528 3.93 8.36 25.79
CA ASP A 528 2.62 8.07 25.20
C ASP A 528 2.42 6.57 24.96
N ALA A 529 3.44 5.87 24.46
CA ALA A 529 3.40 4.42 24.29
C ALA A 529 3.22 3.67 25.62
N MET A 530 3.88 4.13 26.69
CA MET A 530 3.73 3.53 28.02
C MET A 530 2.35 3.85 28.62
N ALA A 531 1.85 5.08 28.46
CA ALA A 531 0.51 5.47 28.87
C ALA A 531 -0.58 4.65 28.18
N ALA A 532 -0.40 4.32 26.90
CA ALA A 532 -1.30 3.42 26.17
C ALA A 532 -1.38 2.03 26.84
N ILE A 533 -0.24 1.48 27.27
CA ILE A 533 -0.20 0.19 27.97
C ILE A 533 -0.93 0.31 29.32
N ASP A 534 -0.63 1.35 30.09
CA ASP A 534 -1.24 1.54 31.42
C ASP A 534 -2.75 1.73 31.31
N TYR A 535 -3.22 2.49 30.32
CA TYR A 535 -4.65 2.68 30.05
C TYR A 535 -5.37 1.36 29.78
N VAL A 536 -4.83 0.50 28.89
CA VAL A 536 -5.45 -0.79 28.59
C VAL A 536 -5.30 -1.77 29.76
N ALA A 537 -4.19 -1.75 30.48
CA ALA A 537 -3.97 -2.61 31.65
C ALA A 537 -4.95 -2.30 32.80
N ALA A 538 -5.29 -1.02 32.99
CA ALA A 538 -6.26 -0.57 33.98
C ALA A 538 -7.67 -1.14 33.74
N GLN A 539 -8.01 -1.54 32.50
CA GLN A 539 -9.29 -2.19 32.19
C GLN A 539 -9.39 -3.64 32.71
N GLY A 540 -8.31 -4.18 33.31
CA GLY A 540 -8.37 -5.41 34.09
C GLY A 540 -8.29 -6.71 33.28
N PHE A 541 -8.21 -6.69 31.96
CA PHE A 541 -8.08 -7.90 31.13
C PHE A 541 -6.66 -8.17 30.60
N ILE A 542 -5.67 -7.35 30.95
CA ILE A 542 -4.26 -7.59 30.56
C ILE A 542 -3.50 -8.35 31.64
N ASP A 543 -2.76 -9.38 31.22
CA ASP A 543 -1.74 -10.04 32.00
C ASP A 543 -0.43 -9.24 31.94
N THR A 544 -0.18 -8.44 32.97
CA THR A 544 1.00 -7.56 33.05
C THR A 544 2.31 -8.32 33.26
N THR A 545 2.30 -9.65 33.34
CA THR A 545 3.52 -10.47 33.37
C THR A 545 3.91 -11.00 32.00
N ARG A 546 3.00 -10.89 31.01
CA ARG A 546 3.20 -11.37 29.63
C ARG A 546 2.93 -10.26 28.62
N MET A 547 3.93 -9.41 28.41
CA MET A 547 3.87 -8.32 27.44
C MET A 547 5.04 -8.37 26.46
N GLY A 548 4.78 -8.07 25.19
CA GLY A 548 5.78 -7.91 24.13
C GLY A 548 5.67 -6.54 23.46
N VAL A 549 6.72 -6.17 22.72
CA VAL A 549 6.75 -4.96 21.88
C VAL A 549 7.41 -5.29 20.54
N MET A 550 6.87 -4.75 19.45
CA MET A 550 7.39 -4.93 18.10
C MET A 550 7.19 -3.68 17.25
N GLY A 551 8.12 -3.43 16.33
CA GLY A 551 8.01 -2.37 15.32
C GLY A 551 9.15 -2.42 14.32
N GLY A 552 8.94 -1.84 13.13
CA GLY A 552 9.94 -1.67 12.08
C GLY A 552 10.29 -0.19 11.86
N SER A 553 11.47 0.08 11.29
CA SER A 553 11.99 1.46 11.10
C SER A 553 12.00 2.23 12.44
N TYR A 554 11.40 3.42 12.52
CA TYR A 554 11.25 4.16 13.78
C TYR A 554 10.58 3.34 14.89
N GLY A 555 9.59 2.51 14.57
CA GLY A 555 8.99 1.60 15.54
C GLY A 555 9.98 0.58 16.09
N GLY A 556 10.99 0.22 15.31
CA GLY A 556 12.13 -0.59 15.75
C GLY A 556 13.10 0.20 16.65
N TYR A 557 13.33 1.48 16.35
CA TYR A 557 14.05 2.40 17.25
C TYR A 557 13.34 2.47 18.61
N LEU A 558 12.03 2.75 18.64
CA LEU A 558 11.28 2.86 19.89
C LEU A 558 11.18 1.52 20.62
N THR A 559 11.09 0.40 19.89
CA THR A 559 11.19 -0.95 20.47
C THR A 559 12.52 -1.13 21.22
N ASN A 560 13.64 -0.79 20.59
CA ASN A 560 14.98 -0.84 21.22
C ASN A 560 15.12 0.15 22.37
N TRP A 561 14.40 1.27 22.34
CA TRP A 561 14.38 2.28 23.39
C TRP A 561 13.62 1.82 24.64
N ILE A 562 12.51 1.10 24.45
CA ILE A 562 11.63 0.59 25.52
C ILE A 562 12.30 -0.52 26.33
N ILE A 563 12.93 -1.49 25.66
CA ILE A 563 13.44 -2.72 26.29
C ILE A 563 14.38 -2.46 27.50
N PRO A 564 15.45 -1.64 27.39
CA PRO A 564 16.40 -1.48 28.49
C PRO A 564 15.86 -0.65 29.66
N ARG A 565 14.81 0.14 29.45
CA ARG A 565 14.26 1.08 30.45
C ARG A 565 13.17 0.48 31.34
N ARG A 566 12.67 -0.71 30.99
CA ARG A 566 11.60 -1.38 31.74
C ARG A 566 12.08 -2.29 32.87
N THR A 567 13.39 -2.35 33.12
CA THR A 567 14.02 -3.15 34.18
C THR A 567 14.12 -2.42 35.54
N GLY A 568 13.73 -1.15 35.62
CA GLY A 568 14.03 -0.26 36.75
C GLY A 568 13.01 -0.14 37.89
N SER A 569 11.83 -0.74 37.84
CA SER A 569 10.85 -0.61 38.97
C SER A 569 9.76 -1.70 39.06
N ARG A 570 9.83 -2.74 38.23
CA ARG A 570 8.97 -3.94 38.29
C ARG A 570 9.83 -5.19 38.00
N PRO A 571 9.48 -6.38 38.53
CA PRO A 571 10.25 -7.60 38.28
C PRO A 571 10.44 -7.82 36.77
N PRO A 572 11.60 -8.37 36.35
CA PRO A 572 12.01 -8.41 34.96
C PRO A 572 10.96 -9.15 34.11
N CYS A 573 10.20 -8.38 33.34
CA CYS A 573 9.22 -8.90 32.40
C CYS A 573 10.00 -9.29 31.12
N PRO A 574 10.00 -10.56 30.70
CA PRO A 574 10.74 -10.99 29.51
C PRO A 574 9.98 -10.52 28.26
N CYS A 575 10.15 -9.25 27.91
CA CYS A 575 9.77 -8.75 26.59
C CYS A 575 10.70 -9.42 25.58
N THR A 576 10.21 -10.44 24.89
CA THR A 576 10.89 -11.02 23.73
C THR A 576 10.74 -10.04 22.56
N ALA A 577 11.86 -9.72 21.91
CA ALA A 577 11.92 -8.69 20.87
C ALA A 577 12.03 -9.33 19.49
N SER A 578 11.35 -8.75 18.50
CA SER A 578 11.64 -8.93 17.08
C SER A 578 11.78 -7.55 16.46
N SER A 579 12.98 -7.21 16.00
CA SER A 579 13.24 -6.01 15.22
C SER A 579 13.55 -6.43 13.78
N VAL A 580 12.83 -5.84 12.83
CA VAL A 580 13.14 -6.00 11.40
C VAL A 580 13.81 -4.71 10.94
N GLY A 581 15.14 -4.75 10.85
CA GLY A 581 15.95 -3.66 10.31
C GLY A 581 16.48 -4.00 8.92
N SER A 582 16.44 -3.03 8.00
CA SER A 582 17.22 -3.07 6.76
C SER A 582 18.71 -2.99 7.11
N ARG A 583 19.51 -3.97 6.65
CA ARG A 583 20.98 -3.88 6.74
C ARG A 583 21.46 -2.81 5.77
N THR A 584 21.69 -1.61 6.25
CA THR A 584 22.51 -0.61 5.55
C THR A 584 23.54 -0.05 6.53
N GLY A 585 24.81 -0.42 6.30
CA GLY A 585 25.99 0.30 6.79
C GLY A 585 26.38 0.11 8.26
N ALA A 586 26.93 -1.05 8.62
CA ALA A 586 27.82 -1.15 9.78
C ALA A 586 29.23 -1.48 9.29
N THR A 587 30.08 -0.45 9.20
CA THR A 587 31.51 -0.57 8.94
C THR A 587 32.21 -1.32 10.07
N ARG A 588 33.14 -2.21 9.70
CA ARG A 588 33.98 -2.99 10.62
C ARG A 588 34.88 -2.06 11.44
N SER A 589 34.49 -1.71 12.67
CA SER A 589 35.46 -1.34 13.72
C SER A 589 34.85 -1.38 15.13
N SER A 590 34.74 -2.57 15.72
CA SER A 590 34.86 -2.78 17.19
C SER A 590 34.78 -4.27 17.52
N ARG A 591 35.86 -5.01 17.24
CA ARG A 591 36.09 -6.28 17.95
C ARG A 591 36.55 -5.94 19.38
N ARG A 592 35.61 -5.79 20.31
CA ARG A 592 35.69 -6.26 21.72
C ARG A 592 34.48 -5.75 22.53
N SER A 593 34.06 -6.60 23.47
CA SER A 593 33.02 -6.44 24.50
C SER A 593 31.57 -6.22 24.05
N SER A 594 30.85 -7.32 23.78
CA SER A 594 29.54 -7.61 24.40
C SER A 594 29.00 -8.96 23.90
N ARG A 595 29.10 -10.00 24.74
CA ARG A 595 28.25 -11.20 24.61
C ARG A 595 26.85 -10.79 25.05
N CYS A 596 26.03 -10.30 24.10
CA CYS A 596 24.58 -10.29 24.24
C CYS A 596 24.02 -11.29 23.24
N ILE A 597 23.21 -12.21 23.73
CA ILE A 597 22.56 -13.27 22.97
C ILE A 597 21.57 -12.61 22.01
N SER A 598 22.02 -12.31 20.79
CA SER A 598 21.14 -12.11 19.64
C SER A 598 20.70 -13.49 19.19
N GLY A 599 19.56 -13.94 19.71
CA GLY A 599 18.86 -15.11 19.18
C GLY A 599 18.30 -14.77 17.81
N THR A 600 19.15 -14.76 16.78
CA THR A 600 18.69 -14.87 15.39
C THR A 600 18.23 -16.33 15.26
N ILE A 601 16.93 -16.59 15.15
CA ILE A 601 16.46 -17.92 14.74
C ILE A 601 16.75 -18.04 13.24
N THR A 602 18.01 -18.33 12.91
CA THR A 602 18.40 -19.01 11.67
C THR A 602 18.35 -20.50 11.97
N GLY A 603 17.13 -21.03 12.04
CA GLY A 603 16.89 -22.46 12.13
C GLY A 603 15.95 -22.84 11.01
N SER A 604 16.48 -23.51 9.99
CA SER A 604 15.70 -24.31 9.05
C SER A 604 14.90 -25.34 9.85
N VAL A 605 13.63 -25.04 10.13
CA VAL A 605 12.68 -26.03 10.64
C VAL A 605 12.20 -26.82 9.42
N PRO A 606 12.43 -28.13 9.35
CA PRO A 606 11.80 -28.94 8.31
C PRO A 606 10.28 -28.87 8.54
N LEU A 607 9.56 -28.43 7.51
CA LEU A 607 8.10 -28.57 7.46
C LEU A 607 7.77 -30.06 7.31
N THR A 608 7.25 -30.66 8.36
CA THR A 608 6.56 -31.97 8.31
C THR A 608 5.22 -31.87 9.00
#